data_AF-A0AAV6HTG2-F1
#
_entry.id   AF-A0AAV6HTG2-F1
#
_cell.length_a   1.000
_cell.length_b   1.000
_cell.length_c   1.000
_cell.angle_alpha   90.00
_cell.angle_beta   90.00
_cell.angle_gamma   90.00
#
_symmetry.space_group_name_H-M   'P 1'
#
loop_
_entity.id
_entity.type
_entity.pdbx_description
1 polymer ?
#
loop_
_entity_poly.entity_id
_entity_poly.type
_entity_poly.pdbx_seq_one_letter_code
_entity_poly.pdbx_strand_id
1 'polypeptide(L)'
;MQLWRISEATFQLRVFKKQFMGTKRNGIDLVAEEKKPRQSETFEIVRDPSNSTRARIKVPGPDGCFLQVNKEGLVTADSKGDGNWGDDDPSVFIITNDGGLRGEYQVTSGYGPVRAPQVMQEHWSTFIVEKDFKFISENGLNAVRIPVGWWIASDPTPPLPYVGGSLQALDNAFSWAQKYGIKVIIVLHAAPGSQNCWHHSSTRDGSQEWGLSDQNIQQTVEVIDFLSASERFLHL
;
A
#
# COMPACT_ATOMS: atom_id res chain seq x y z
N MET A 1 -4.73 -11.10 12.19
CA MET A 1 -5.35 -9.78 11.93
C MET A 1 -4.39 -8.97 11.08
N GLN A 2 -4.88 -8.23 10.08
CA GLN A 2 -4.05 -7.41 9.20
C GLN A 2 -4.33 -5.94 9.46
N LEU A 3 -3.26 -5.15 9.58
CA LEU A 3 -3.33 -3.73 9.83
C LEU A 3 -3.22 -2.96 8.52
N TRP A 4 -4.21 -2.13 8.23
CA TRP A 4 -4.24 -1.29 7.04
C TRP A 4 -4.01 0.15 7.44
N ARG A 5 -2.92 0.74 6.96
CA ARG A 5 -2.62 2.15 7.18
C ARG A 5 -3.41 3.02 6.21
N ILE A 6 -4.18 3.98 6.76
CA ILE A 6 -4.99 4.93 5.97
C ILE A 6 -4.32 6.31 5.94
N SER A 7 -3.72 6.71 7.06
CA SER A 7 -2.93 7.94 7.16
C SER A 7 -1.72 7.74 8.07
N GLU A 8 -1.07 8.83 8.46
CA GLU A 8 0.03 8.77 9.42
C GLU A 8 -0.40 8.15 10.75
N ALA A 9 -1.59 8.51 11.22
CA ALA A 9 -2.09 8.15 12.54
C ALA A 9 -3.28 7.18 12.51
N THR A 10 -3.99 7.06 11.37
CA THR A 10 -5.22 6.26 11.28
C THR A 10 -5.03 4.94 10.55
N PHE A 11 -5.72 3.92 11.07
CA PHE A 11 -5.60 2.54 10.65
C PHE A 11 -6.95 1.84 10.67
N GLN A 12 -7.06 0.78 9.87
CA GLN A 12 -8.18 -0.13 9.86
C GLN A 12 -7.67 -1.54 10.17
N LEU A 13 -8.45 -2.31 10.91
CA LEU A 13 -8.08 -3.65 11.36
C LEU A 13 -8.95 -4.66 10.62
N ARG A 14 -8.37 -5.38 9.66
CA ARG A 14 -9.07 -6.43 8.91
C ARG A 14 -8.85 -7.77 9.58
N VAL A 15 -9.95 -8.46 9.85
CA VAL A 15 -9.97 -9.76 10.52
C VAL A 15 -10.44 -10.85 9.54
N PHE A 16 -10.80 -12.02 10.06
CA PHE A 16 -11.27 -13.16 9.28
C PHE A 16 -12.44 -12.79 8.36
N LYS A 17 -12.60 -13.54 7.26
CA LYS A 17 -13.66 -13.33 6.26
C LYS A 17 -13.67 -11.93 5.62
N LYS A 18 -12.51 -11.24 5.63
CA LYS A 18 -12.32 -9.93 5.01
C LYS A 18 -13.14 -8.80 5.66
N GLN A 19 -13.60 -9.02 6.89
CA GLN A 19 -14.38 -8.02 7.64
C GLN A 19 -13.46 -7.07 8.40
N PHE A 20 -13.92 -5.85 8.62
CA PHE A 20 -13.22 -4.85 9.41
C PHE A 20 -13.76 -4.82 10.83
N MET A 21 -12.84 -4.75 11.78
CA MET A 21 -13.17 -4.51 13.17
C MET A 21 -13.71 -3.08 13.30
N GLY A 22 -14.79 -2.90 14.04
CA GLY A 22 -15.42 -1.62 14.33
C GLY A 22 -16.12 -1.66 15.68
N THR A 23 -16.71 -0.54 16.09
CA THR A 23 -17.53 -0.43 17.30
C THR A 23 -19.03 -0.56 16.96
N LYS A 24 -19.80 -1.19 17.85
CA LYS A 24 -21.27 -1.17 17.79
C LYS A 24 -21.81 0.23 18.08
N ARG A 25 -23.13 0.40 17.92
CA ARG A 25 -23.84 1.66 18.24
C ARG A 25 -23.63 2.16 19.67
N ASN A 26 -23.32 1.29 20.63
CA ASN A 26 -23.02 1.70 22.01
C ASN A 26 -21.60 2.28 22.17
N GLY A 27 -20.75 2.22 21.14
CA GLY A 27 -19.39 2.74 21.15
C GLY A 27 -18.39 1.91 21.96
N ILE A 28 -18.84 0.85 22.64
CA ILE A 28 -18.03 0.06 23.59
C ILE A 28 -17.73 -1.32 23.03
N ASP A 29 -18.75 -2.01 22.50
CA ASP A 29 -18.59 -3.37 22.02
C ASP A 29 -17.92 -3.39 20.65
N LEU A 30 -16.97 -4.31 20.46
CA LEU A 30 -16.34 -4.54 19.17
C LEU A 30 -17.11 -5.56 18.33
N VAL A 31 -17.15 -5.31 17.02
CA VAL A 31 -17.73 -6.19 16.00
C VAL A 31 -16.83 -6.28 14.79
N ALA A 32 -17.01 -7.33 13.99
CA ALA A 32 -16.38 -7.46 12.69
C ALA A 32 -17.39 -7.95 11.66
N GLU A 33 -18.25 -7.04 11.19
CA GLU A 33 -19.38 -7.38 10.34
C GLU A 33 -19.22 -6.81 8.92
N GLU A 34 -18.58 -5.65 8.81
CA GLU A 34 -18.52 -4.85 7.58
C GLU A 34 -17.36 -5.28 6.67
N LYS A 35 -17.64 -5.45 5.37
CA LYS A 35 -16.62 -5.72 4.34
C LYS A 35 -16.02 -4.46 3.72
N LYS A 36 -16.63 -3.30 3.99
CA LYS A 36 -16.15 -1.97 3.58
C LYS A 36 -16.09 -1.11 4.84
N PRO A 37 -14.91 -0.57 5.18
CA PRO A 37 -14.74 0.17 6.42
C PRO A 37 -15.39 1.56 6.30
N ARG A 38 -15.91 2.05 7.42
CA ARG A 38 -16.44 3.41 7.60
C ARG A 38 -15.67 4.09 8.73
N GLN A 39 -16.25 5.16 9.28
CA GLN A 39 -15.67 5.88 10.39
C GLN A 39 -15.49 4.98 11.62
N SER A 40 -16.48 4.13 11.96
CA SER A 40 -16.45 3.22 13.12
C SER A 40 -15.35 2.15 13.07
N GLU A 41 -14.83 1.84 11.89
CA GLU A 41 -13.76 0.87 11.67
C GLU A 41 -12.38 1.51 11.51
N THR A 42 -12.29 2.83 11.69
CA THR A 42 -11.05 3.61 11.52
C THR A 42 -10.54 4.08 12.88
N PHE A 43 -9.43 3.50 13.32
CA PHE A 43 -8.82 3.71 14.64
C PHE A 43 -7.57 4.56 14.54
N GLU A 44 -7.17 5.18 15.64
CA GLU A 44 -5.88 5.84 15.78
C GLU A 44 -4.94 4.96 16.62
N ILE A 45 -3.71 4.74 16.16
CA ILE A 45 -2.68 4.04 16.96
C ILE A 45 -1.81 5.09 17.63
N VAL A 46 -1.95 5.20 18.96
CA VAL A 46 -1.14 6.10 19.79
C VAL A 46 0.01 5.30 20.37
N ARG A 47 1.25 5.67 20.08
CA ARG A 47 2.45 4.98 20.58
C ARG A 47 3.00 5.66 21.82
N ASP A 48 3.60 4.87 22.72
CA ASP A 48 4.38 5.39 23.83
C ASP A 48 5.59 6.16 23.27
N PRO A 49 5.78 7.45 23.64
CA PRO A 49 6.90 8.25 23.17
C PRO A 49 8.26 7.73 23.64
N SER A 50 8.30 6.95 24.72
CA SER A 50 9.52 6.36 25.29
C SER A 50 9.78 4.93 24.81
N ASN A 51 8.74 4.23 24.33
CA ASN A 51 8.85 2.85 23.86
C ASN A 51 7.90 2.56 22.69
N SER A 52 8.41 2.62 21.46
CA SER A 52 7.62 2.45 20.24
C SER A 52 6.93 1.08 20.07
N THR A 53 7.31 0.07 20.87
CA THR A 53 6.64 -1.24 20.90
C THR A 53 5.34 -1.23 21.69
N ARG A 54 5.07 -0.20 22.50
CA ARG A 54 3.83 -0.05 23.27
C ARG A 54 2.90 0.90 22.56
N ALA A 55 1.62 0.53 22.48
CA ALA A 55 0.61 1.38 21.86
C ALA A 55 -0.77 1.17 22.47
N ARG A 56 -1.58 2.23 22.39
CA ARG A 56 -3.02 2.18 22.60
C ARG A 56 -3.73 2.29 21.26
N ILE A 57 -4.86 1.60 21.11
CA ILE A 57 -5.72 1.69 19.94
C ILE A 57 -6.91 2.54 20.33
N LYS A 58 -7.00 3.74 19.79
CA LYS A 58 -8.05 4.71 20.10
C LYS A 58 -9.21 4.56 19.13
N VAL A 59 -10.42 4.53 19.67
CA VAL A 59 -11.64 4.43 18.87
C VAL A 59 -12.10 5.81 18.37
N PRO A 60 -12.74 5.86 17.19
CA PRO A 60 -13.29 7.09 16.64
C PRO A 60 -14.46 7.59 17.51
N GLY A 61 -14.41 8.85 17.95
CA GLY A 61 -15.49 9.47 18.73
C GLY A 61 -15.01 10.68 19.56
N PRO A 62 -15.95 11.50 20.07
CA PRO A 62 -15.62 12.71 20.84
C PRO A 62 -14.91 12.38 22.16
N ASP A 63 -15.19 11.21 22.72
CA ASP A 63 -14.67 10.77 24.01
C ASP A 63 -13.29 10.11 23.95
N GLY A 64 -12.80 9.80 22.74
CA GLY A 64 -11.44 9.35 22.47
C GLY A 64 -10.99 8.12 23.28
N CYS A 65 -11.89 7.20 23.59
CA CYS A 65 -11.56 6.02 24.39
C CYS A 65 -10.57 5.09 23.68
N PHE A 66 -9.89 4.26 24.45
CA PHE A 66 -8.99 3.23 23.98
C PHE A 66 -9.61 1.84 24.13
N LEU A 67 -9.15 0.92 23.28
CA LEU A 67 -9.40 -0.50 23.47
C LEU A 67 -8.75 -0.98 24.77
N GLN A 68 -9.40 -1.89 25.48
CA GLN A 68 -8.84 -2.57 26.64
C GLN A 68 -9.29 -4.03 26.71
N VAL A 69 -8.55 -4.85 27.44
CA VAL A 69 -9.01 -6.19 27.86
C VAL A 69 -9.67 -6.08 29.24
N ASN A 70 -10.97 -6.35 29.32
CA ASN A 70 -11.71 -6.30 30.58
C ASN A 70 -11.42 -7.52 31.47
N LYS A 71 -11.95 -7.53 32.70
CA LYS A 71 -11.74 -8.63 33.68
C LYS A 71 -12.30 -9.98 33.24
N GLU A 72 -13.19 -10.00 32.26
CA GLU A 72 -13.77 -11.21 31.68
C GLU A 72 -12.97 -11.72 30.47
N GLY A 73 -11.87 -11.04 30.12
CA GLY A 73 -11.05 -11.35 28.96
C GLY A 73 -11.63 -10.88 27.62
N LEU A 74 -12.64 -10.00 27.64
CA LEU A 74 -13.24 -9.41 26.46
C LEU A 74 -12.53 -8.11 26.08
N VAL A 75 -12.44 -7.82 24.78
CA VAL A 75 -11.91 -6.54 24.29
C VAL A 75 -13.05 -5.54 24.13
N THR A 76 -12.98 -4.41 24.84
CA THR A 76 -13.97 -3.32 24.83
C THR A 76 -13.31 -1.98 24.53
N ALA A 77 -14.10 -0.97 24.16
CA ALA A 77 -13.65 0.35 23.70
C ALA A 77 -14.00 1.50 24.66
N ASP A 78 -13.91 1.28 25.96
CA ASP A 78 -14.36 2.19 27.02
C ASP A 78 -13.23 2.69 27.94
N SER A 79 -11.97 2.34 27.67
CA SER A 79 -10.85 2.81 28.50
C SER A 79 -10.53 4.27 28.24
N LYS A 80 -10.20 5.02 29.30
CA LYS A 80 -9.64 6.37 29.20
C LYS A 80 -8.10 6.38 29.20
N GLY A 81 -7.48 5.21 29.40
CA GLY A 81 -6.08 5.12 29.77
C GLY A 81 -5.85 5.66 31.19
N ASP A 82 -4.78 5.22 31.82
CA ASP A 82 -4.37 5.70 33.16
C ASP A 82 -3.29 6.80 33.08
N GLY A 83 -2.85 7.14 31.87
CA GLY A 83 -1.75 8.07 31.60
C GLY A 83 -0.36 7.43 31.61
N ASN A 84 -0.23 6.19 32.07
CA ASN A 84 1.00 5.41 32.07
C ASN A 84 1.04 4.46 30.85
N TRP A 85 2.10 3.65 30.76
CA TRP A 85 2.31 2.67 29.68
C TRP A 85 2.75 1.30 30.23
N GLY A 86 2.46 1.04 31.51
CA GLY A 86 2.85 -0.16 32.22
C GLY A 86 2.10 -1.41 31.76
N ASP A 87 2.59 -2.58 32.17
CA ASP A 87 1.94 -3.87 31.90
C ASP A 87 0.65 -4.09 32.71
N ASP A 88 0.40 -3.22 33.68
CA ASP A 88 -0.77 -3.18 34.54
C ASP A 88 -1.95 -2.40 33.95
N ASP A 89 -1.74 -1.62 32.88
CA ASP A 89 -2.83 -0.96 32.15
C ASP A 89 -3.41 -1.89 31.05
N PRO A 90 -4.68 -2.33 31.17
CA PRO A 90 -5.30 -3.23 30.21
C PRO A 90 -5.54 -2.62 28.82
N SER A 91 -5.32 -1.31 28.66
CA SER A 91 -5.39 -0.61 27.36
C SER A 91 -4.07 -0.56 26.60
N VAL A 92 -2.95 -0.97 27.23
CA VAL A 92 -1.63 -0.96 26.61
C VAL A 92 -1.40 -2.30 25.90
N PHE A 93 -1.20 -2.23 24.58
CA PHE A 93 -0.86 -3.37 23.74
C PHE A 93 0.60 -3.34 23.35
N ILE A 94 1.25 -4.51 23.37
CA ILE A 94 2.58 -4.69 22.80
C ILE A 94 2.43 -4.97 21.31
N ILE A 95 2.92 -4.06 20.48
CA ILE A 95 3.03 -4.19 19.04
C ILE A 95 4.39 -4.79 18.69
N THR A 96 4.35 -6.00 18.15
CA THR A 96 5.53 -6.66 17.56
C THR A 96 5.48 -6.48 16.05
N ASN A 97 6.59 -6.05 15.43
CA ASN A 97 6.72 -5.95 13.99
C ASN A 97 7.37 -7.24 13.46
N ASP A 98 6.56 -8.20 13.01
CA ASP A 98 7.01 -9.52 12.56
C ASP A 98 7.32 -9.58 11.04
N GLY A 99 7.70 -8.43 10.47
CA GLY A 99 7.95 -8.27 9.04
C GLY A 99 7.02 -7.26 8.37
N GLY A 100 7.39 -6.81 7.18
CA GLY A 100 6.65 -5.78 6.47
C GLY A 100 6.55 -6.08 4.98
N LEU A 101 5.38 -5.80 4.41
CA LEU A 101 5.23 -5.68 2.96
C LEU A 101 5.98 -4.43 2.50
N ARG A 102 6.83 -4.57 1.49
CA ARG A 102 7.71 -3.51 0.97
C ARG A 102 7.40 -3.21 -0.50
N GLY A 103 6.12 -3.01 -0.81
CA GLY A 103 5.64 -2.73 -2.17
C GLY A 103 5.28 -1.26 -2.34
N GLU A 104 5.02 -0.87 -3.58
CA GLU A 104 4.61 0.51 -3.90
C GLU A 104 3.37 0.93 -3.11
N TYR A 105 2.39 0.02 -2.94
CA TYR A 105 1.23 0.26 -2.08
C TYR A 105 1.63 0.72 -0.67
N GLN A 106 2.54 0.00 0.01
CA GLN A 106 2.96 0.36 1.37
C GLN A 106 3.80 1.63 1.42
N VAL A 107 4.65 1.85 0.42
CA VAL A 107 5.49 3.06 0.33
C VAL A 107 4.60 4.30 0.18
N THR A 108 3.69 4.29 -0.79
CA THR A 108 2.87 5.48 -1.07
C THR A 108 1.79 5.69 0.00
N SER A 109 1.16 4.63 0.53
CA SER A 109 0.31 4.77 1.73
C SER A 109 1.11 5.28 2.94
N GLY A 110 2.37 4.86 3.07
CA GLY A 110 3.21 5.18 4.22
C GLY A 110 3.66 6.64 4.27
N TYR A 111 4.03 7.21 3.12
CA TYR A 111 4.37 8.63 3.00
C TYR A 111 3.14 9.55 2.86
N GLY A 112 1.99 8.98 2.50
CA GLY A 112 0.74 9.72 2.33
C GLY A 112 0.72 10.60 1.08
N PRO A 113 -0.43 11.22 0.76
CA PRO A 113 -0.67 11.85 -0.55
C PRO A 113 0.18 13.10 -0.82
N VAL A 114 0.78 13.70 0.21
CA VAL A 114 1.62 14.91 0.07
C VAL A 114 3.08 14.56 -0.21
N ARG A 115 3.65 13.63 0.57
CA ARG A 115 5.08 13.28 0.46
C ARG A 115 5.34 12.16 -0.54
N ALA A 116 4.40 11.23 -0.74
CA ALA A 116 4.60 10.12 -1.66
C ALA A 116 4.90 10.57 -3.10
N PRO A 117 4.21 11.56 -3.70
CA PRO A 117 4.54 12.03 -5.05
C PRO A 117 5.98 12.57 -5.14
N GLN A 118 6.44 13.31 -4.13
CA GLN A 118 7.81 13.87 -4.09
C GLN A 118 8.86 12.74 -4.05
N VAL A 119 8.66 11.77 -3.15
CA VAL A 119 9.56 10.62 -3.00
C VAL A 119 9.63 9.79 -4.28
N MET A 120 8.48 9.52 -4.92
CA MET A 120 8.44 8.71 -6.13
C MET A 120 9.01 9.46 -7.35
N GLN A 121 8.75 10.76 -7.48
CA GLN A 121 9.35 11.60 -8.54
C GLN A 121 10.88 11.67 -8.40
N GLU A 122 11.40 11.83 -7.18
CA GLU A 122 12.84 11.81 -6.93
C GLU A 122 13.44 10.42 -7.24
N HIS A 123 12.76 9.34 -6.85
CA HIS A 123 13.17 7.99 -7.21
C HIS A 123 13.26 7.78 -8.73
N TRP A 124 12.20 8.10 -9.48
CA TRP A 124 12.16 7.91 -10.93
C TRP A 124 13.15 8.78 -11.69
N SER A 125 13.53 9.95 -11.15
CA SER A 125 14.49 10.87 -11.78
C SER A 125 15.95 10.57 -11.46
N THR A 126 16.24 9.70 -10.48
CA THR A 126 17.61 9.47 -10.00
C THR A 126 18.04 8.00 -9.99
N PHE A 127 17.11 7.05 -9.89
CA PHE A 127 17.44 5.64 -9.70
C PHE A 127 17.95 4.95 -10.97
N ILE A 128 17.25 5.14 -12.10
CA ILE A 128 17.69 4.73 -13.43
C ILE A 128 17.60 5.96 -14.33
N VAL A 129 18.74 6.33 -14.91
CA VAL A 129 18.89 7.51 -15.76
C VAL A 129 19.60 7.15 -17.06
N GLU A 130 19.71 8.10 -17.99
CA GLU A 130 20.31 7.89 -19.31
C GLU A 130 21.69 7.22 -19.28
N LYS A 131 22.54 7.58 -18.30
CA LYS A 131 23.89 7.02 -18.17
C LYS A 131 23.87 5.50 -17.98
N ASP A 132 22.80 4.95 -17.39
CA ASP A 132 22.66 3.52 -17.13
C ASP A 132 22.35 2.78 -18.44
N PHE A 133 21.53 3.37 -19.32
CA PHE A 133 21.30 2.84 -20.67
C PHE A 133 22.55 2.90 -21.54
N LYS A 134 23.31 4.01 -21.45
CA LYS A 134 24.61 4.12 -22.11
C LYS A 134 25.54 2.99 -21.65
N PHE A 135 25.65 2.80 -20.34
CA PHE A 135 26.47 1.74 -19.75
C PHE A 135 26.04 0.35 -20.22
N ILE A 136 24.74 0.04 -20.23
CA ILE A 136 24.20 -1.23 -20.73
C ILE A 136 24.67 -1.49 -22.18
N SER A 137 24.52 -0.49 -23.05
CA SER A 137 24.91 -0.59 -24.47
C SER A 137 26.42 -0.75 -24.66
N GLU A 138 27.24 0.04 -23.95
CA GLU A 138 28.71 -0.04 -24.00
C GLU A 138 29.25 -1.41 -23.52
N ASN A 139 28.49 -2.12 -22.68
CA ASN A 139 28.81 -3.48 -22.24
C ASN A 139 28.25 -4.58 -23.15
N GLY A 140 27.72 -4.22 -24.33
CA GLY A 140 27.24 -5.18 -25.33
C GLY A 140 25.88 -5.80 -25.01
N LEU A 141 25.15 -5.30 -24.00
CA LEU A 141 23.77 -5.70 -23.73
C LEU A 141 22.82 -4.94 -24.65
N ASN A 142 21.82 -5.64 -25.18
CA ASN A 142 20.95 -5.12 -26.24
C ASN A 142 19.46 -5.09 -25.88
N ALA A 143 19.10 -5.46 -24.65
CA ALA A 143 17.71 -5.45 -24.20
C ALA A 143 17.59 -5.18 -22.70
N VAL A 144 16.49 -4.54 -22.31
CA VAL A 144 16.09 -4.35 -20.90
C VAL A 144 14.66 -4.83 -20.69
N ARG A 145 14.40 -5.38 -19.51
CA ARG A 145 13.06 -5.78 -19.06
C ARG A 145 12.56 -4.77 -18.04
N ILE A 146 11.50 -4.03 -18.36
CA ILE A 146 10.96 -2.96 -17.51
C ILE A 146 9.64 -3.42 -16.88
N PRO A 147 9.62 -3.70 -15.56
CA PRO A 147 8.40 -4.02 -14.84
C PRO A 147 7.57 -2.75 -14.60
N VAL A 148 6.27 -2.82 -14.86
CA VAL A 148 5.29 -1.76 -14.59
C VAL A 148 4.10 -2.30 -13.80
N GLY A 149 3.51 -1.46 -12.95
CA GLY A 149 2.27 -1.80 -12.23
C GLY A 149 1.04 -1.37 -13.00
N TRP A 150 -0.10 -2.03 -12.75
CA TRP A 150 -1.36 -1.76 -13.45
C TRP A 150 -1.82 -0.30 -13.38
N TRP A 151 -1.44 0.43 -12.32
CA TRP A 151 -1.80 1.82 -12.11
C TRP A 151 -1.21 2.77 -13.16
N ILE A 152 -0.18 2.36 -13.91
CA ILE A 152 0.43 3.15 -14.98
C ILE A 152 -0.58 3.56 -16.07
N ALA A 153 -1.60 2.72 -16.33
CA ALA A 153 -2.63 3.02 -17.32
C ALA A 153 -3.56 4.16 -16.91
N SER A 154 -3.50 4.60 -15.64
CA SER A 154 -4.28 5.70 -15.10
C SER A 154 -3.43 6.96 -14.87
N ASP A 155 -2.17 6.98 -15.30
CA ASP A 155 -1.35 8.20 -15.23
C ASP A 155 -1.95 9.34 -16.05
N PRO A 156 -1.83 10.61 -15.59
CA PRO A 156 -1.08 11.07 -14.42
C PRO A 156 -1.85 11.02 -13.09
N THR A 157 -3.06 10.47 -13.06
CA THR A 157 -3.93 10.45 -11.88
C THR A 157 -4.33 9.02 -11.50
N PRO A 158 -3.38 8.17 -11.09
CA PRO A 158 -3.69 6.81 -10.69
C PRO A 158 -4.53 6.78 -9.40
N PRO A 159 -5.27 5.68 -9.17
CA PRO A 159 -6.06 5.54 -7.95
C PRO A 159 -5.17 5.49 -6.71
N LEU A 160 -5.64 6.08 -5.61
CA LEU A 160 -4.92 6.05 -4.34
C LEU A 160 -4.69 4.60 -3.85
N PRO A 161 -3.54 4.32 -3.21
CA PRO A 161 -2.50 5.27 -2.82
C PRO A 161 -1.43 5.50 -3.90
N TYR A 162 -1.56 4.95 -5.11
CA TYR A 162 -0.56 5.15 -6.17
C TYR A 162 -0.45 6.62 -6.56
N VAL A 163 0.72 7.00 -7.06
CA VAL A 163 1.03 8.40 -7.41
C VAL A 163 1.44 8.50 -8.87
N GLY A 164 1.12 9.64 -9.48
CA GLY A 164 1.35 9.84 -10.91
C GLY A 164 2.81 10.10 -11.28
N GLY A 165 3.23 9.63 -12.46
CA GLY A 165 4.53 9.95 -13.07
C GLY A 165 5.30 8.75 -13.63
N SER A 166 4.84 7.53 -13.36
CA SER A 166 5.48 6.30 -13.82
C SER A 166 5.53 6.18 -15.36
N LEU A 167 4.52 6.69 -16.06
CA LEU A 167 4.45 6.70 -17.52
C LEU A 167 5.50 7.63 -18.15
N GLN A 168 5.75 8.80 -17.54
CA GLN A 168 6.81 9.71 -18.00
C GLN A 168 8.21 9.10 -17.79
N ALA A 169 8.41 8.38 -16.69
CA ALA A 169 9.65 7.64 -16.46
C ALA A 169 9.87 6.54 -17.50
N LEU A 170 8.79 5.84 -17.89
CA LEU A 170 8.82 4.85 -18.97
C LEU A 170 9.11 5.48 -20.34
N ASP A 171 8.52 6.64 -20.66
CA ASP A 171 8.80 7.40 -21.89
C ASP A 171 10.28 7.82 -21.98
N ASN A 172 10.89 8.23 -20.87
CA ASN A 172 12.32 8.53 -20.80
C ASN A 172 13.15 7.28 -21.10
N ALA A 173 12.79 6.13 -20.50
CA ALA A 173 13.46 4.87 -20.75
C ALA A 173 13.42 4.45 -22.22
N PHE A 174 12.30 4.64 -22.94
CA PHE A 174 12.26 4.40 -24.38
C PHE A 174 13.16 5.32 -25.17
N SER A 175 13.17 6.61 -24.82
CA SER A 175 14.02 7.59 -25.49
C SER A 175 15.50 7.22 -25.39
N TRP A 176 15.93 6.78 -24.19
CA TRP A 176 17.30 6.30 -23.99
C TRP A 176 17.55 4.96 -24.68
N ALA A 177 16.59 4.02 -24.62
CA ALA A 177 16.70 2.73 -25.27
C ALA A 177 16.89 2.88 -26.79
N GLN A 178 16.08 3.73 -27.43
CA GLN A 178 16.19 4.06 -28.84
C GLN A 178 17.56 4.67 -29.17
N LYS A 179 18.02 5.64 -28.37
CA LYS A 179 19.31 6.31 -28.56
C LYS A 179 20.49 5.34 -28.53
N TYR A 180 20.45 4.34 -27.66
CA TYR A 180 21.55 3.40 -27.42
C TYR A 180 21.34 2.03 -28.08
N GLY A 181 20.33 1.87 -28.93
CA GLY A 181 20.07 0.63 -29.67
C GLY A 181 19.62 -0.54 -28.77
N ILE A 182 18.98 -0.25 -27.64
CA ILE A 182 18.50 -1.23 -26.67
C ILE A 182 17.02 -1.52 -26.93
N LYS A 183 16.65 -2.80 -26.97
CA LYS A 183 15.27 -3.27 -27.04
C LYS A 183 14.61 -3.23 -25.65
N VAL A 184 13.31 -2.97 -25.59
CA VAL A 184 12.57 -2.94 -24.32
C VAL A 184 11.51 -4.02 -24.28
N ILE A 185 11.50 -4.80 -23.21
CA ILE A 185 10.45 -5.76 -22.87
C ILE A 185 9.67 -5.19 -21.70
N ILE A 186 8.46 -4.69 -21.98
CA ILE A 186 7.55 -4.20 -20.94
C ILE A 186 6.88 -5.39 -20.28
N VAL A 187 6.82 -5.38 -18.95
CA VAL A 187 6.15 -6.43 -18.19
C VAL A 187 5.16 -5.83 -17.22
N LEU A 188 3.88 -6.16 -17.40
CA LEU A 188 2.87 -5.94 -16.36
C LEU A 188 3.21 -6.83 -15.15
N HIS A 189 3.89 -6.23 -14.17
CA HIS A 189 4.52 -6.92 -13.05
C HIS A 189 3.60 -7.02 -11.84
N ALA A 190 2.66 -6.08 -11.71
CA ALA A 190 1.64 -6.08 -10.67
C ALA A 190 0.26 -5.94 -11.32
N ALA A 191 -0.57 -6.96 -11.18
CA ALA A 191 -1.96 -6.94 -11.65
C ALA A 191 -2.91 -6.41 -10.56
N PRO A 192 -4.09 -5.87 -10.91
CA PRO A 192 -5.10 -5.45 -9.94
C PRO A 192 -5.44 -6.58 -8.97
N GLY A 193 -5.40 -6.25 -7.67
CA GLY A 193 -5.66 -7.22 -6.60
C GLY A 193 -4.49 -8.15 -6.24
N SER A 194 -3.30 -7.98 -6.84
CA SER A 194 -2.12 -8.85 -6.66
C SER A 194 -2.33 -10.28 -7.14
N GLN A 195 -1.46 -10.74 -8.03
CA GLN A 195 -1.49 -12.08 -8.60
C GLN A 195 -0.71 -13.13 -7.81
N ASN A 196 -0.01 -12.76 -6.72
CA ASN A 196 0.85 -13.71 -6.02
C ASN A 196 1.06 -13.43 -4.51
N CYS A 197 0.32 -12.52 -3.88
CA CYS A 197 0.46 -12.16 -2.46
C CYS A 197 1.80 -11.48 -2.08
N TRP A 198 2.72 -11.24 -3.00
CA TRP A 198 4.03 -10.66 -2.66
C TRP A 198 4.06 -9.15 -2.89
N HIS A 199 4.94 -8.48 -2.15
CA HIS A 199 5.10 -7.03 -2.21
C HIS A 199 5.44 -6.49 -3.62
N HIS A 200 6.17 -7.25 -4.45
CA HIS A 200 6.45 -6.86 -5.85
C HIS A 200 5.22 -6.85 -6.77
N SER A 201 4.11 -7.46 -6.33
CA SER A 201 2.82 -7.39 -7.04
C SER A 201 1.90 -6.31 -6.44
N SER A 202 2.45 -5.46 -5.56
CA SER A 202 1.73 -4.39 -4.90
C SER A 202 0.53 -4.85 -4.08
N THR A 203 0.62 -6.04 -3.48
CA THR A 203 -0.40 -6.49 -2.53
C THR A 203 -0.53 -5.48 -1.39
N ARG A 204 -1.76 -5.18 -0.99
CA ARG A 204 -2.04 -4.28 0.14
C ARG A 204 -1.72 -4.92 1.49
N ASP A 205 -2.07 -6.19 1.64
CA ASP A 205 -2.10 -6.89 2.93
C ASP A 205 -1.63 -8.35 2.82
N GLY A 206 -1.04 -8.75 1.69
CA GLY A 206 -0.64 -10.13 1.44
C GLY A 206 -1.77 -10.99 0.87
N SER A 207 -2.94 -10.41 0.58
CA SER A 207 -3.97 -11.10 -0.19
C SER A 207 -3.61 -11.17 -1.68
N GLN A 208 -4.02 -12.28 -2.30
CA GLN A 208 -4.11 -12.45 -3.74
C GLN A 208 -5.59 -12.44 -4.11
N GLU A 209 -6.01 -11.37 -4.76
CA GLU A 209 -7.40 -11.16 -5.21
C GLU A 209 -7.51 -11.19 -6.73
N TRP A 210 -6.39 -11.12 -7.46
CA TRP A 210 -6.37 -11.35 -8.89
C TRP A 210 -6.79 -12.80 -9.21
N GLY A 211 -7.70 -12.96 -10.17
CA GLY A 211 -8.27 -14.26 -10.53
C GLY A 211 -9.45 -14.71 -9.66
N LEU A 212 -9.81 -13.97 -8.60
CA LEU A 212 -10.99 -14.29 -7.77
C LEU A 212 -12.28 -13.56 -8.24
N SER A 213 -12.15 -12.60 -9.16
CA SER A 213 -13.27 -11.89 -9.76
C SER A 213 -12.96 -11.52 -11.20
N ASP A 214 -14.00 -11.49 -12.04
CA ASP A 214 -13.88 -11.06 -13.44
C ASP A 214 -13.42 -9.60 -13.54
N GLN A 215 -13.75 -8.77 -12.55
CA GLN A 215 -13.36 -7.36 -12.51
C GLN A 215 -11.83 -7.17 -12.54
N ASN A 216 -11.07 -7.91 -11.71
CA ASN A 216 -9.61 -7.79 -11.68
C ASN A 216 -8.98 -8.30 -12.98
N ILE A 217 -9.56 -9.34 -13.58
CA ILE A 217 -9.12 -9.88 -14.86
C ILE A 217 -9.37 -8.87 -15.97
N GLN A 218 -10.58 -8.33 -16.07
CA GLN A 218 -10.97 -7.34 -17.07
C GLN A 218 -10.09 -6.09 -16.99
N GLN A 219 -9.85 -5.56 -15.79
CA GLN A 219 -8.95 -4.42 -15.60
C GLN A 219 -7.50 -4.76 -16.00
N THR A 220 -7.05 -6.01 -15.80
CA THR A 220 -5.73 -6.46 -16.29
C THR A 220 -5.66 -6.40 -17.81
N VAL A 221 -6.72 -6.86 -18.49
CA VAL A 221 -6.82 -6.83 -19.96
C VAL A 221 -6.80 -5.38 -20.47
N GLU A 222 -7.57 -4.48 -19.86
CA GLU A 222 -7.59 -3.06 -20.23
C GLU A 222 -6.20 -2.41 -20.12
N VAL A 223 -5.42 -2.77 -19.10
CA VAL A 223 -4.04 -2.30 -18.95
C VAL A 223 -3.13 -2.88 -20.04
N ILE A 224 -3.31 -4.15 -20.41
CA ILE A 224 -2.56 -4.77 -21.51
C ILE A 224 -2.91 -4.10 -22.84
N ASP A 225 -4.18 -3.79 -23.07
CA ASP A 225 -4.64 -3.04 -24.25
C ASP A 225 -4.01 -1.65 -24.27
N PHE A 226 -3.99 -0.93 -23.14
CA PHE A 226 -3.30 0.36 -23.02
C PHE A 226 -1.80 0.26 -23.36
N LEU A 227 -1.11 -0.76 -22.84
CA LEU A 227 0.33 -0.97 -23.07
C LEU A 227 0.65 -1.50 -24.48
N SER A 228 -0.32 -2.05 -25.20
CA SER A 228 -0.10 -2.59 -26.55
C SER A 228 -0.61 -1.66 -27.67
N ALA A 229 -1.63 -0.84 -27.39
CA ALA A 229 -2.24 0.05 -28.38
C ALA A 229 -1.48 1.37 -28.56
N SER A 230 -0.58 1.73 -27.65
CA SER A 230 0.17 2.98 -27.80
C SER A 230 1.18 2.85 -28.94
N GLU A 231 1.06 3.70 -29.96
CA GLU A 231 2.07 3.83 -31.04
C GLU A 231 3.49 4.08 -30.50
N ARG A 232 3.58 4.53 -29.25
CA ARG A 232 4.81 4.66 -28.44
C ARG A 232 5.62 3.36 -28.35
N PHE A 233 4.99 2.19 -28.51
CA PHE A 233 5.63 0.88 -28.33
C PHE A 233 5.88 0.14 -29.65
N LEU A 234 5.45 0.69 -30.80
CA LEU A 234 5.51 0.03 -32.11
C LEU A 234 6.88 0.15 -32.82
N HIS A 235 7.84 0.87 -32.25
CA HIS A 235 9.17 1.07 -32.83
C HIS A 235 10.31 0.44 -32.02
N LEU A 236 9.98 -0.45 -31.08
CA LEU A 236 10.96 -1.23 -30.33
C LEU A 236 11.61 -2.32 -31.16
#